data_AF-A0A829ZCC1-F1
#
_entry.id   AF-A0A829ZCC1-F1
#
_cell.length_a   1.000
_cell.length_b   1.000
_cell.length_c   1.000
_cell.angle_alpha   90.00
_cell.angle_beta   90.00
_cell.angle_gamma   90.00
#
_symmetry.space_group_name_H-M   'P 1'
#
loop_
_entity.id
_entity.type
_entity.pdbx_description
1 polymer ?
#
loop_
_entity_poly.entity_id
_entity_poly.type
_entity_poly.pdbx_seq_one_letter_code
_entity_poly.pdbx_strand_id
1 'polypeptide(L)'
;MKEENGEFKKHDYITSKNEVGSYPDEVEDDITDLVSEIKINSDNCFMETHFENIHLFANGNGRVIKLFEHDYDIPPITIFDEDKKFYYECIEKYDVDDDIS
;
A
#
# COMPACT_ATOMS: atom_id res chain seq x y z
N MET A 1 15.06 -10.31 14.37
CA MET A 1 13.85 -10.59 15.18
C MET A 1 12.89 -11.39 14.30
N LYS A 2 12.05 -12.30 14.82
CA LYS A 2 11.10 -13.03 13.95
C LYS A 2 9.87 -12.15 13.69
N GLU A 3 9.38 -12.12 12.45
CA GLU A 3 8.12 -11.49 12.09
C GLU A 3 6.99 -12.52 12.17
N GLU A 4 5.82 -12.08 12.67
CA GLU A 4 4.64 -12.91 12.89
C GLU A 4 3.43 -12.30 12.18
N ASN A 5 2.42 -13.12 11.92
CA ASN A 5 1.20 -12.67 11.25
C ASN A 5 0.46 -11.64 12.12
N GLY A 6 0.12 -10.49 11.53
CA GLY A 6 -0.62 -9.42 12.20
C GLY A 6 0.26 -8.45 13.01
N GLU A 7 1.58 -8.61 12.99
CA GLU A 7 2.52 -7.64 13.57
C GLU A 7 3.10 -6.75 12.46
N PHE A 8 3.32 -5.47 12.76
CA PHE A 8 4.09 -4.60 11.87
C PHE A 8 5.48 -5.17 11.57
N LYS A 9 6.00 -4.82 10.39
CA LYS A 9 7.33 -5.23 9.95
C LYS A 9 8.40 -4.79 10.96
N LYS A 10 9.48 -5.56 11.02
CA LYS A 10 10.62 -5.34 11.93
C LYS A 10 11.90 -5.01 11.16
N HIS A 11 11.83 -5.07 9.83
CA HIS A 11 12.93 -4.80 8.91
C HIS A 11 12.39 -4.01 7.72
N ASP A 12 13.31 -3.38 7.00
CA ASP A 12 13.00 -2.65 5.78
C ASP A 12 12.73 -3.61 4.62
N TYR A 13 11.75 -3.25 3.79
CA TYR A 13 11.37 -3.99 2.60
C TYR A 13 11.38 -3.07 1.39
N ILE A 14 11.92 -3.58 0.30
CA ILE A 14 11.86 -2.93 -1.01
C ILE A 14 10.43 -3.12 -1.53
N THR A 15 9.70 -2.02 -1.68
CA THR A 15 8.29 -1.99 -2.07
C THR A 15 8.17 -1.80 -3.57
N SER A 16 9.07 -1.00 -4.14
CA SER A 16 9.21 -0.78 -5.56
C SER A 16 10.68 -0.71 -5.98
N LYS A 17 10.93 -0.42 -7.26
CA LYS A 17 12.29 -0.38 -7.80
C LYS A 17 13.18 0.67 -7.14
N ASN A 18 12.61 1.78 -6.68
CA ASN A 18 13.34 2.90 -6.08
C ASN A 18 12.86 3.25 -4.67
N GLU A 19 11.81 2.60 -4.17
CA GLU A 19 11.24 2.88 -2.86
C GLU A 19 11.59 1.79 -1.84
N VAL A 20 11.90 2.27 -0.65
CA VAL A 20 11.88 1.48 0.57
C VAL A 20 10.70 2.05 1.35
N GLY A 21 9.71 1.21 1.64
CA GLY A 21 8.55 1.70 2.38
C GLY A 21 8.92 2.17 3.80
N SER A 22 7.98 2.74 4.54
CA SER A 22 8.22 3.38 5.85
C SER A 22 9.15 2.61 6.79
N TYR A 23 9.96 3.29 7.59
CA TYR A 23 10.80 2.57 8.56
C TYR A 23 9.94 1.85 9.62
N PRO A 24 10.37 0.70 10.16
CA PRO A 24 9.60 -0.09 11.13
C PRO A 24 9.07 0.70 12.33
N ASP A 25 9.79 1.73 12.77
CA ASP A 25 9.42 2.62 13.88
C ASP A 25 8.48 3.75 13.48
N GLU A 26 8.28 4.00 12.18
CA GLU A 26 7.38 5.02 11.63
C GLU A 26 6.04 4.43 11.14
N VAL A 27 5.98 3.12 10.84
CA VAL A 27 4.79 2.44 10.28
C VAL A 27 3.50 2.73 11.04
N GLU A 28 3.54 2.76 12.38
CA GLU A 28 2.35 2.97 13.21
C GLU A 28 1.81 4.40 13.10
N ASP A 29 2.69 5.39 13.03
CA ASP A 29 2.32 6.80 12.86
C ASP A 29 1.80 7.02 11.44
N ASP A 30 2.51 6.52 10.43
CA ASP A 30 2.15 6.70 9.01
C ASP A 30 0.79 6.10 8.66
N ILE A 31 0.46 4.90 9.17
CA ILE A 31 -0.88 4.32 8.93
C ILE A 31 -1.98 5.07 9.67
N THR A 32 -1.68 5.63 10.84
CA THR A 32 -2.65 6.42 11.61
C THR A 32 -2.99 7.70 10.86
N ASP A 33 -1.99 8.35 10.28
CA ASP A 33 -2.15 9.53 9.44
C ASP A 33 -2.92 9.18 8.17
N LEU A 34 -2.52 8.12 7.45
CA LEU A 34 -3.23 7.66 6.25
C LEU A 34 -4.71 7.37 6.54
N VAL A 35 -5.03 6.57 7.56
CA VAL A 35 -6.43 6.27 7.94
C VAL A 35 -7.25 7.53 8.26
N SER A 36 -6.60 8.60 8.72
CA SER A 36 -7.24 9.90 8.96
C SER A 36 -7.53 10.65 7.64
N GLU A 37 -6.62 10.58 6.67
CA GLU A 37 -6.75 11.20 5.34
C GLU A 37 -7.79 10.50 4.45
N ILE A 38 -7.91 9.18 4.54
CA ILE A 38 -8.84 8.38 3.73
C ILE A 38 -10.29 8.77 3.96
N LYS A 39 -10.62 9.24 5.17
CA LYS A 39 -11.97 9.74 5.48
C LYS A 39 -12.33 11.02 4.71
N ILE A 40 -11.33 11.66 4.10
CA ILE A 40 -11.44 12.91 3.35
C ILE A 40 -11.31 12.65 1.85
N ASN A 41 -10.50 11.66 1.44
CA ASN A 41 -10.24 11.31 0.04
C ASN A 41 -10.57 9.83 -0.22
N SER A 42 -11.54 9.56 -1.10
CA SER A 42 -12.04 8.21 -1.42
C SER A 42 -11.59 7.70 -2.80
N ASP A 43 -10.41 8.08 -3.26
CA ASP A 43 -9.83 7.58 -4.52
C ASP A 43 -9.09 6.25 -4.28
N ASN A 44 -9.45 5.20 -5.04
CA ASN A 44 -8.77 3.90 -5.01
C ASN A 44 -7.28 4.02 -5.29
N CYS A 45 -6.88 4.83 -6.28
CA CYS A 45 -5.48 4.90 -6.63
C CYS A 45 -4.67 5.59 -5.53
N PHE A 46 -5.22 6.63 -4.90
CA PHE A 46 -4.59 7.29 -3.75
C PHE A 46 -4.36 6.28 -2.61
N MET A 47 -5.41 5.52 -2.26
CA MET A 47 -5.40 4.49 -1.23
C MET A 47 -4.34 3.42 -1.46
N GLU A 48 -4.40 2.77 -2.63
CA GLU A 48 -3.55 1.63 -2.95
C GLU A 48 -2.08 2.02 -2.91
N THR A 49 -1.76 3.16 -3.51
CA THR A 49 -0.41 3.67 -3.59
C THR A 49 0.15 4.05 -2.22
N HIS A 50 -0.57 4.87 -1.44
CA HIS A 50 -0.06 5.32 -0.13
C HIS A 50 0.09 4.14 0.85
N PHE A 51 -0.84 3.19 0.82
CA PHE A 51 -0.77 2.01 1.69
C PHE A 51 0.38 1.08 1.30
N GLU A 52 0.63 0.89 -0.01
CA GLU A 52 1.78 0.10 -0.48
C GLU A 52 3.10 0.82 -0.18
N ASN A 53 3.15 2.15 -0.21
CA ASN A 53 4.33 2.93 0.19
C ASN A 53 4.67 2.75 1.67
N ILE A 54 3.68 2.64 2.56
CA ILE A 54 3.97 2.34 3.98
C ILE A 54 4.49 0.90 4.15
N HIS A 55 3.89 -0.06 3.41
CA HIS A 55 4.22 -1.48 3.43
C HIS A 55 4.32 -2.05 4.85
N LEU A 56 3.19 -2.05 5.55
CA LEU A 56 3.11 -2.22 7.01
C LEU A 56 3.58 -3.57 7.52
N PHE A 57 3.38 -4.63 6.72
CA PHE A 57 3.63 -6.00 7.11
C PHE A 57 4.78 -6.61 6.33
N ALA A 58 5.36 -7.67 6.87
CA ALA A 58 6.38 -8.48 6.18
C ALA A 58 5.88 -9.12 4.87
N ASN A 59 4.57 -9.38 4.79
CA ASN A 59 3.94 -10.03 3.65
C ASN A 59 2.43 -9.75 3.66
N GLY A 60 1.82 -9.78 2.48
CA GLY A 60 0.37 -9.71 2.32
C GLY A 60 -0.20 -8.31 2.25
N ASN A 61 0.63 -7.26 2.16
CA ASN A 61 0.19 -5.86 2.08
C ASN A 61 -0.87 -5.66 0.97
N GLY A 62 -0.57 -6.06 -0.26
CA GLY A 62 -1.55 -6.00 -1.36
C GLY A 62 -2.88 -6.74 -1.11
N ARG A 63 -2.91 -7.81 -0.29
CA ARG A 63 -4.18 -8.46 0.10
C ARG A 63 -4.92 -7.69 1.17
N VAL A 64 -4.20 -7.09 2.10
CA VAL A 64 -4.78 -6.26 3.16
C VAL A 64 -5.41 -5.01 2.54
N ILE A 65 -4.72 -4.33 1.62
CA ILE A 65 -5.25 -3.16 0.88
C ILE A 65 -6.62 -3.45 0.27
N LYS A 66 -6.74 -4.57 -0.47
CA LYS A 66 -8.00 -4.97 -1.12
C LYS A 66 -9.13 -5.28 -0.14
N LEU A 67 -8.80 -5.75 1.06
CA LEU A 67 -9.78 -5.93 2.12
C LEU A 67 -10.23 -4.57 2.69
N PHE A 68 -9.30 -3.62 2.84
CA PHE A 68 -9.61 -2.27 3.31
C PHE A 68 -10.48 -1.48 2.32
N GLU A 69 -10.21 -1.53 1.02
CA GLU A 69 -11.05 -0.87 -0.02
C GLU A 69 -12.53 -1.24 0.14
N HIS A 70 -12.79 -2.54 0.34
CA HIS A 70 -14.14 -3.06 0.56
C HIS A 70 -14.83 -2.44 1.79
N ASP A 71 -14.10 -2.21 2.88
CA ASP A 71 -14.65 -1.71 4.15
C ASP A 71 -14.88 -0.19 4.16
N TYR A 72 -14.26 0.56 3.23
CA TYR A 72 -14.31 2.03 3.17
C TYR A 72 -15.22 2.59 2.04
N ASP A 73 -16.16 1.78 1.52
CA ASP A 73 -17.06 2.14 0.39
C ASP A 73 -16.32 2.61 -0.87
N ILE A 74 -15.08 2.16 -1.02
CA ILE A 74 -14.26 2.43 -2.20
C ILE A 74 -14.49 1.26 -3.16
N PRO A 75 -14.89 1.49 -4.43
CA PRO A 75 -15.27 0.40 -5.32
C PRO A 75 -14.13 -0.63 -5.45
N PRO A 76 -14.29 -1.87 -4.96
CA PRO A 76 -13.18 -2.81 -4.93
C PRO A 76 -12.77 -3.19 -6.35
N ILE A 77 -11.48 -3.06 -6.65
CA ILE A 77 -10.93 -3.42 -7.96
C ILE A 77 -10.31 -4.81 -7.88
N THR A 78 -10.78 -5.72 -8.73
CA THR A 78 -10.13 -7.03 -8.89
C THR A 78 -9.05 -6.94 -9.95
N ILE A 79 -7.80 -7.17 -9.54
CA ILE A 79 -6.66 -7.31 -10.46
C ILE A 79 -6.52 -8.79 -10.79
N PHE A 80 -6.76 -9.14 -12.05
CA PHE A 80 -6.58 -10.51 -12.52
C PHE A 80 -5.08 -10.84 -12.68
N ASP A 81 -4.74 -12.13 -12.61
CA ASP A 81 -3.35 -12.59 -12.71
C ASP A 81 -2.72 -12.19 -14.06
N GLU A 82 -3.51 -12.18 -15.13
CA GLU A 82 -3.12 -11.76 -16.47
C GLU A 82 -2.76 -10.26 -16.54
N ASP A 83 -3.38 -9.45 -15.68
CA ASP A 83 -3.26 -7.99 -15.67
C ASP A 83 -2.24 -7.47 -14.62
N LYS A 84 -1.70 -8.37 -13.77
CA LYS A 84 -0.71 -8.01 -12.73
C LYS A 84 0.46 -7.20 -13.27
N LYS A 85 0.90 -7.50 -14.49
CA LYS A 85 1.98 -6.75 -15.14
C LYS A 85 1.63 -5.27 -15.27
N PHE A 86 0.45 -4.95 -15.78
CA PHE A 86 0.01 -3.57 -15.97
C PHE A 86 -0.18 -2.85 -14.65
N TYR A 87 -0.71 -3.55 -13.64
CA TYR A 87 -0.82 -3.03 -12.29
C TYR A 87 0.53 -2.58 -11.71
N TYR A 88 1.56 -3.44 -11.79
CA TYR A 88 2.90 -3.06 -11.31
C TYR A 88 3.55 -1.96 -12.15
N GLU A 89 3.28 -1.89 -13.46
CA GLU A 89 3.73 -0.79 -14.32
C GLU A 89 3.10 0.56 -13.91
N CYS A 90 1.82 0.56 -13.50
CA CYS A 90 1.15 1.77 -13.00
C CYS A 90 1.77 2.27 -11.69
N ILE A 91 2.06 1.36 -10.74
CA ILE A 91 2.73 1.71 -9.49
C ILE A 91 4.14 2.25 -9.76
N GLU A 92 4.93 1.57 -10.60
CA GLU A 92 6.28 2.04 -10.93
C GLU A 92 6.26 3.43 -11.59
N LYS A 93 5.23 3.72 -12.40
CA LYS A 93 5.07 5.05 -13.01
C LYS A 93 4.73 6.10 -11.96
N TYR A 94 3.83 5.79 -11.02
CA TYR A 94 3.50 6.68 -9.92
C TYR A 94 4.76 7.06 -9.12
N ASP A 95 5.59 6.08 -8.75
CA ASP A 95 6.79 6.34 -7.94
C ASP A 95 7.81 7.25 -8.64
N VAL A 96 7.82 7.29 -9.97
CA VAL A 96 8.75 8.10 -10.75
C VAL A 96 8.21 9.52 -10.98
N ASP A 97 6.92 9.64 -11.26
CA ASP A 97 6.31 10.88 -11.75
C ASP A 97 5.44 11.61 -10.69
N ASP A 98 5.14 10.95 -9.55
CA ASP A 98 4.18 11.37 -8.51
C ASP A 98 2.81 11.76 -9.12
N ASP A 99 2.44 11.07 -10.20
CA ASP A 99 1.26 11.36 -11.02
C ASP A 99 0.37 10.12 -11.13
N ILE A 100 -0.92 10.32 -10.84
CA ILE A 100 -1.98 9.32 -10.87
C ILE A 100 -2.76 9.37 -12.22
N SER A 101 -2.32 10.21 -13.18
CA SER A 101 -3.07 10.51 -14.42
C SER A 101 -3.26 9.38 -15.42
#